data_AF-A0A081RP05-F1
#
_entry.id   AF-A0A081RP05-F1
#
_cell.length_a   1.000
_cell.length_b   1.000
_cell.length_c   1.000
_cell.angle_alpha   90.00
_cell.angle_beta   90.00
_cell.angle_gamma   90.00
#
_symmetry.space_group_name_H-M   'P 1'
#
loop_
_entity.id
_entity.type
_entity.pdbx_description
1 polymer ?
#
loop_
_entity_poly.entity_id
_entity_poly.type
_entity_poly.pdbx_seq_one_letter_code
_entity_poly.pdbx_strand_id
1 'polypeptide(L)' 'MYYSPGVQYLCPRCGSNWVRFVFDANCKGWSESMKLIKAKKVKLLDSLEDMAVNITTPKWICRKCYDCGIVQKS' A
#
# COMPACT_ATOMS: atom_id res chain seq x y z
N MET A 1 -1.11 11.73 -2.88
CA MET A 1 0.17 12.08 -2.21
C MET A 1 0.97 10.81 -1.95
N TYR A 2 2.29 10.79 -2.17
CA TYR A 2 3.14 9.64 -1.85
C TYR A 2 3.61 9.74 -0.39
N TYR A 3 3.46 8.67 0.38
CA TYR A 3 3.90 8.64 1.78
C TYR A 3 4.86 7.46 2.04
N SER A 4 5.85 7.72 2.88
CA SER A 4 6.78 6.72 3.40
C SER A 4 6.52 6.50 4.89
N PRO A 5 5.95 5.36 5.32
CA PRO A 5 5.56 5.13 6.71
C PRO A 5 6.74 5.05 7.68
N GLY A 6 7.98 5.07 7.19
CA GLY A 6 9.18 4.82 8.00
C GLY A 6 9.38 3.34 8.33
N VAL A 7 8.58 2.44 7.73
CA VAL A 7 8.62 1.00 7.92
C VAL A 7 8.92 0.32 6.60
N GLN A 8 9.82 -0.65 6.62
CA GLN A 8 10.18 -1.41 5.42
C GLN A 8 9.14 -2.50 5.13
N TYR A 9 8.66 -2.50 3.89
CA TYR A 9 7.80 -3.52 3.31
C TYR A 9 8.51 -4.14 2.12
N LEU A 10 8.39 -5.45 1.96
CA LEU A 10 8.93 -6.16 0.80
C LEU A 10 7.86 -6.26 -0.28
N CYS A 11 8.25 -5.95 -1.51
CA CYS A 11 7.41 -6.17 -2.68
C CYS A 11 7.12 -7.68 -2.82
N PRO A 12 5.84 -8.09 -2.91
CA PRO A 12 5.47 -9.50 -3.07
C PRO A 12 6.13 -10.16 -4.30
N ARG A 13 6.27 -9.41 -5.40
CA ARG A 13 6.79 -9.91 -6.66
C ARG A 13 8.32 -10.00 -6.76
N CYS A 14 9.06 -9.03 -6.23
CA CYS A 14 10.52 -8.96 -6.42
C CYS A 14 11.34 -8.92 -5.13
N GLY A 15 10.70 -8.98 -3.95
CA GLY A 15 11.36 -8.95 -2.64
C GLY A 15 12.05 -7.63 -2.30
N SER A 16 11.92 -6.59 -3.13
CA SER A 16 12.56 -5.29 -2.89
C SER A 16 11.86 -4.54 -1.76
N ASN A 17 12.64 -3.86 -0.92
CA ASN A 17 12.11 -2.94 0.09
C ASN A 17 11.76 -1.54 -0.44
N TRP A 18 11.78 -1.33 -1.77
CA TRP A 18 11.47 -0.06 -2.42
C TRP A 18 9.95 0.12 -2.62
N VAL A 19 9.17 -0.23 -1.60
CA VAL A 19 7.72 -0.09 -1.59
C VAL A 19 7.34 1.31 -1.11
N ARG A 20 6.44 1.96 -1.84
CA ARG A 20 5.83 3.25 -1.49
C ARG A 20 4.33 3.10 -1.38
N PHE A 21 3.74 3.91 -0.50
CA PHE A 21 2.30 3.95 -0.30
C PHE A 21 1.71 5.18 -0.97
N VAL A 22 0.59 4.98 -1.65
CA VAL A 22 -0.12 6.01 -2.41
C VAL A 22 -1.48 6.20 -1.77
N PHE A 23 -1.73 7.42 -1.31
CA PHE A 23 -3.02 7.84 -0.76
C PHE A 23 -3.65 8.82 -1.75
N ASP A 24 -4.83 8.48 -2.25
CA ASP A 24 -5.64 9.38 -3.07
C ASP A 24 -6.33 10.44 -2.20
N ALA A 25 -6.70 11.59 -2.77
CA ALA A 25 -7.48 12.65 -2.13
C ALA A 25 -8.82 12.13 -1.58
N ASN A 26 -9.36 11.07 -2.17
CA ASN A 26 -10.59 10.40 -1.73
C ASN A 26 -10.38 9.37 -0.59
N CYS A 27 -9.14 9.13 -0.16
CA CYS A 27 -8.83 8.18 0.92
C CYS A 27 -9.23 8.77 2.29
N LYS A 28 -10.52 8.67 2.61
CA LYS A 28 -11.05 8.93 3.95
C LYS A 28 -10.49 7.87 4.89
N GLY A 29 -9.66 8.26 5.86
CA GLY A 29 -9.03 7.34 6.81
C GLY A 29 -7.52 7.15 6.66
N TRP A 30 -6.83 8.01 5.89
CA TRP A 30 -5.37 7.94 5.70
C TRP A 30 -4.60 7.83 7.01
N SER A 31 -5.04 8.51 8.08
CA SER A 31 -4.39 8.52 9.39
C SER A 31 -4.49 7.16 10.09
N GLU A 32 -5.64 6.48 9.98
CA GLU A 32 -5.84 5.13 10.51
C GLU A 32 -5.03 4.10 9.70
N SER A 33 -5.11 4.18 8.37
CA SER A 33 -4.31 3.32 7.50
C SER A 33 -2.80 3.48 7.77
N MET A 34 -2.33 4.71 8.02
CA MET A 34 -0.94 4.96 8.37
C MET A 34 -0.53 4.28 9.68
N LYS A 35 -1.41 4.30 10.69
CA LYS A 35 -1.16 3.58 11.96
C LYS A 35 -1.04 2.07 11.73
N LEU A 36 -1.94 1.50 10.92
CA LEU A 36 -1.92 0.07 10.60
C LEU A 36 -0.66 -0.32 9.81
N ILE A 37 -0.25 0.48 8.83
CA ILE A 37 0.98 0.29 8.05
C ILE A 37 2.20 0.37 8.98
N LYS A 38 2.27 1.37 9.86
CA LYS A 38 3.37 1.49 10.82
C LYS A 38 3.44 0.30 11.78
N ALA A 39 2.28 -0.24 12.16
CA ALA A 39 2.17 -1.41 13.03
C ALA A 39 2.34 -2.76 12.31
N LYS A 40 2.64 -2.78 11.00
CA LYS A 40 2.67 -4.00 10.17
C LYS A 40 1.38 -4.83 10.22
N LYS A 41 0.23 -4.19 10.45
CA LYS A 41 -1.11 -4.81 10.48
C LYS A 41 -1.84 -4.71 9.14
N VAL A 42 -1.08 -4.74 8.04
CA VAL A 42 -1.61 -4.69 6.69
C VAL A 42 -0.88 -5.68 5.79
N LYS A 43 -1.59 -6.17 4.78
CA LYS A 43 -1.07 -6.99 3.69
C LYS A 43 -1.03 -6.18 2.40
N LEU A 44 -0.03 -6.47 1.58
CA LEU A 44 0.09 -5.96 0.22
C LEU A 44 -0.53 -6.99 -0.72
N LEU A 45 -1.62 -6.63 -1.38
CA LEU A 45 -2.28 -7.48 -2.39
C LEU A 45 -2.00 -6.90 -3.76
N ASP A 46 -1.68 -7.74 -4.73
CA ASP A 46 -1.33 -7.43 -6.12
C ASP A 46 -2.47 -7.72 -7.13
N SER A 47 -3.66 -8.12 -6.65
CA SER A 47 -4.79 -8.42 -7.54
C SER A 47 -5.44 -7.16 -8.12
N LEU A 48 -5.56 -7.14 -9.45
CA LEU A 48 -6.29 -6.11 -10.21
C LEU A 48 -7.79 -6.09 -9.87
N GLU A 49 -8.37 -7.22 -9.48
CA GLU A 49 -9.78 -7.31 -9.10
C GLU A 49 -10.08 -6.47 -7.85
N ASP A 50 -9.15 -6.44 -6.90
CA ASP A 50 -9.29 -5.67 -5.66
C ASP A 50 -9.08 -4.16 -5.87
N MET A 51 -8.29 -3.77 -6.89
CA MET A 51 -8.03 -2.36 -7.20
C MET A 51 -9.27 -1.63 -7.76
N ALA A 52 -10.13 -2.34 -8.50
CA ALA A 52 -11.30 -1.74 -9.16
C ALA A 52 -12.45 -1.47 -8.17
N VAL A 53 -12.54 -2.26 -7.09
CA VAL A 53 -13.67 -2.23 -6.16
C VAL A 53 -13.46 -1.23 -5.02
N ASN A 54 -12.22 -0.86 -4.70
CA ASN A 54 -11.92 -0.18 -3.44
C ASN A 54 -11.12 1.13 -3.59
N ILE A 55 -11.75 2.12 -4.24
CA ILE A 55 -11.20 3.49 -4.47
C ILE A 55 -10.75 4.18 -3.17
N THR A 56 -11.31 3.80 -2.02
CA THR A 56 -11.01 4.41 -0.72
C THR A 56 -9.78 3.80 -0.04
N THR A 57 -9.24 2.70 -0.55
CA THR A 57 -8.14 1.96 0.07
C THR A 57 -6.78 2.49 -0.39
N PRO A 58 -5.77 2.61 0.51
CA PRO A 58 -4.43 2.98 0.10
C PRO A 58 -3.85 1.97 -0.89
N LYS A 59 -3.06 2.46 -1.84
CA LYS A 59 -2.35 1.63 -2.81
C LYS A 59 -0.88 1.52 -2.43
N TRP A 60 -0.20 0.49 -2.91
CA TRP A 60 1.25 0.38 -2.83
C TRP A 60 1.86 0.26 -4.23
N ILE A 61 3.10 0.69 -4.37
CA ILE A 61 3.89 0.56 -5.58
C ILE A 61 5.34 0.21 -5.23
N CYS A 62 5.91 -0.79 -5.89
CA CYS A 62 7.33 -1.07 -5.84
C CYS A 62 8.07 -0.23 -6.88
N ARG A 63 9.03 0.59 -6.47
CA ARG A 63 9.85 1.38 -7.40
C ARG A 63 10.97 0.59 -8.10
N LYS A 64 11.14 -0.69 -7.78
CA LYS A 64 12.12 -1.56 -8.45
C LYS A 64 11.53 -2.26 -9.67
N CYS A 65 10.40 -2.96 -9.50
CA CYS A 65 9.74 -3.71 -10.57
C CYS A 65 8.46 -3.07 -11.09
N TYR A 66 8.07 -1.89 -10.57
CA TYR A 66 6.85 -1.16 -10.92
C TYR A 66 5.54 -1.92 -10.65
N ASP A 67 5.62 -3.01 -9.89
CA ASP A 67 4.46 -3.75 -9.41
C ASP A 67 3.68 -2.92 -8.40
N CYS A 68 2.37 -3.08 -8.38
CA CYS A 68 1.50 -2.26 -7.54
C CYS A 68 0.25 -3.03 -7.12
N GLY A 69 -0.44 -2.47 -6.13
CA GLY A 69 -1.52 -3.19 -5.48
C GLY A 69 -2.30 -2.35 -4.48
N ILE A 70 -3.17 -3.01 -3.72
CA ILE A 70 -3.89 -2.39 -2.60
C ILE A 70 -3.30 -2.81 -1.24
N VAL A 71 -3.56 -1.99 -0.24
CA VAL A 71 -3.17 -2.23 1.14
C VAL A 71 -4.39 -2.64 1.94
N GLN A 72 -4.49 -3.90 2.32
CA GLN A 72 -5.62 -4.41 3.10
C GLN A 72 -5.24 -4.58 4.57
N LYS A 73 -6.16 -4.26 5.49
CA LYS A 73 -5.99 -4.58 6.91
C LYS A 73 -5.85 -6.09 7.10
N SER A 74 -4.86 -6.51 7.90
CA SER A 74 -4.63 -7.92 8.27
C SER A 74 -5.51 -8.40 9.40
#